data_AF-A0A976GRU5-F1
#
_entry.id   AF-A0A976GRU5-F1
#
_cell.length_a   1.000
_cell.length_b   1.000
_cell.length_c   1.000
_cell.angle_alpha   90.00
_cell.angle_beta   90.00
_cell.angle_gamma   90.00
#
_symmetry.space_group_name_H-M   'P 1'
#
loop_
_entity.id
_entity.type
_entity.pdbx_description
1 polymer ?
#
loop_
_entity_poly.entity_id
_entity_poly.type
_entity_poly.pdbx_seq_one_letter_code
_entity_poly.pdbx_strand_id
1 'polypeptide(L)'
;MNFLKQIKVIYTINVITSNNIIMGILLAIPRYLLGLAYVVFGLNFFFKFIPLPDMEGDAKVFMGILFASNFLLVVKIIEIAAGAMILLGVFSKLALIFLMPISVSILLFHTLIEQGNPVISIVLVSFNFISFFAYTEDLKGIFKGGVRV
;
A
#
# COMPACT_ATOMS: atom_id res chain seq x y z
N MET A 1 -9.83 18.89 -47.00
CA MET A 1 -9.31 19.40 -45.70
C MET A 1 -9.83 18.66 -44.45
N ASN A 2 -10.88 17.82 -44.54
CA ASN A 2 -11.50 17.16 -43.38
C ASN A 2 -10.89 15.80 -42.97
N PHE A 3 -10.30 15.06 -43.91
CA PHE A 3 -9.82 13.69 -43.65
C PHE A 3 -8.57 13.66 -42.75
N LEU A 4 -7.56 14.50 -43.02
CA LEU A 4 -6.34 14.60 -42.20
C LEU A 4 -6.63 15.10 -40.76
N LYS A 5 -7.67 15.94 -40.58
CA LYS A 5 -8.12 16.36 -39.25
C LYS A 5 -8.72 15.19 -38.46
N GLN A 6 -9.52 14.33 -39.09
CA GLN A 6 -10.10 13.15 -38.43
C GLN A 6 -9.02 12.16 -37.97
N ILE A 7 -8.01 11.88 -38.80
CA ILE A 7 -6.89 10.99 -38.43
C ILE A 7 -6.14 11.52 -37.21
N LYS A 8 -5.83 12.83 -37.17
CA LYS A 8 -5.13 13.45 -36.04
C LYS A 8 -5.94 13.38 -34.74
N VAL A 9 -7.26 13.51 -34.82
CA VAL A 9 -8.17 13.37 -33.66
C VAL A 9 -8.17 11.94 -33.14
N ILE A 10 -8.32 10.93 -34.01
CA ILE A 10 -8.31 9.51 -33.60
C ILE A 10 -6.97 9.13 -32.97
N TYR A 11 -5.85 9.55 -33.56
CA TYR A 11 -4.53 9.31 -32.99
C TYR A 11 -4.37 9.96 -31.61
N THR A 12 -4.82 11.21 -31.45
CA THR A 12 -4.77 11.92 -30.17
C THR A 12 -5.63 11.23 -29.11
N ILE A 13 -6.84 10.79 -29.47
CA ILE A 13 -7.73 10.04 -28.55
C ILE A 13 -7.10 8.71 -28.15
N ASN A 14 -6.52 7.96 -29.09
CA ASN A 14 -5.86 6.68 -28.79
C ASN A 14 -4.64 6.86 -27.88
N VAL A 15 -3.82 7.90 -28.11
CA VAL A 15 -2.67 8.22 -27.25
C VAL A 15 -3.12 8.62 -25.85
N ILE A 16 -4.13 9.49 -25.71
CA ILE A 16 -4.67 9.88 -24.40
C ILE A 16 -5.25 8.67 -23.66
N THR A 17 -6.02 7.83 -24.37
CA THR A 17 -6.63 6.62 -23.79
C THR A 17 -5.57 5.61 -23.34
N SER A 18 -4.54 5.38 -24.17
CA SER A 18 -3.39 4.54 -23.83
C SER A 18 -2.64 5.06 -22.60
N ASN A 19 -2.38 6.36 -22.53
CA ASN A 19 -1.69 6.98 -21.39
C ASN A 19 -2.50 6.85 -20.09
N ASN A 20 -3.83 6.97 -20.16
CA ASN A 20 -4.71 6.81 -19.00
C ASN A 20 -4.73 5.35 -18.49
N ILE A 21 -4.72 4.37 -19.40
CA ILE A 21 -4.65 2.94 -19.03
C ILE A 21 -3.31 2.62 -18.38
N ILE A 22 -2.21 3.07 -18.98
CA ILE A 22 -0.85 2.86 -18.44
C ILE A 22 -0.75 3.48 -17.04
N MET A 23 -1.23 4.72 -16.86
CA MET A 23 -1.23 5.37 -15.55
C MET A 23 -2.07 4.61 -14.52
N GLY A 24 -3.25 4.12 -14.90
CA GLY A 24 -4.09 3.32 -14.02
C GLY A 24 -3.40 2.03 -13.55
N ILE A 25 -2.70 1.33 -14.45
CA ILE A 25 -1.93 0.13 -14.10
C ILE A 25 -0.75 0.48 -13.19
N LEU A 26 0.00 1.54 -13.51
CA LEU A 26 1.16 1.97 -12.72
C LEU A 26 0.78 2.33 -11.28
N LEU A 27 -0.38 2.95 -11.08
CA LEU A 27 -0.88 3.31 -9.75
C LEU A 27 -1.50 2.12 -9.00
N ALA A 28 -1.94 1.07 -9.70
CA ALA A 28 -2.47 -0.13 -9.09
C ALA A 28 -1.37 -1.08 -8.57
N ILE A 29 -0.20 -1.11 -9.20
CA ILE A 29 0.90 -2.02 -8.84
C ILE A 29 1.37 -1.83 -7.37
N PRO A 30 1.72 -0.61 -6.90
CA PRO A 30 2.15 -0.41 -5.52
C PRO A 30 1.13 -0.87 -4.50
N ARG A 31 -0.17 -0.69 -4.82
CA ARG A 31 -1.28 -1.09 -3.96
C ARG A 31 -1.33 -2.60 -3.78
N TYR A 32 -1.28 -3.36 -4.87
CA TYR A 32 -1.31 -4.83 -4.78
C TYR A 32 -0.04 -5.39 -4.15
N LEU A 33 1.13 -4.81 -4.44
CA LEU A 33 2.39 -5.18 -3.78
C LEU A 33 2.36 -4.92 -2.28
N LEU A 34 1.80 -3.78 -1.86
CA LEU A 34 1.61 -3.44 -0.45
C LEU A 34 0.68 -4.44 0.24
N GLY A 35 -0.48 -4.72 -0.35
CA GLY A 35 -1.43 -5.70 0.18
C GLY A 35 -0.83 -7.09 0.31
N LEU A 36 -0.10 -7.54 -0.71
CA LEU A 36 0.60 -8.82 -0.70
C LEU A 36 1.67 -8.87 0.39
N ALA A 37 2.49 -7.82 0.52
CA ALA A 37 3.52 -7.75 1.55
C ALA A 37 2.91 -7.88 2.96
N TYR A 38 1.85 -7.13 3.27
CA TYR A 38 1.21 -7.20 4.59
C TYR A 38 0.57 -8.56 4.88
N VAL A 39 -0.06 -9.20 3.89
CA VAL A 39 -0.60 -10.56 4.07
C VAL A 39 0.53 -11.56 4.32
N VAL A 40 1.59 -11.54 3.51
CA VAL A 40 2.69 -12.50 3.63
C VAL A 40 3.44 -12.30 4.95
N PHE A 41 3.86 -11.07 5.29
CA PHE A 41 4.56 -10.81 6.55
C PHE A 41 3.66 -11.00 7.77
N GLY A 42 2.37 -10.68 7.65
CA GLY A 42 1.37 -10.95 8.67
C GLY A 42 1.23 -12.45 8.95
N LEU A 43 1.05 -13.27 7.91
CA LEU A 43 0.98 -14.73 8.03
C LEU A 43 2.28 -15.33 8.53
N ASN A 44 3.43 -14.73 8.18
CA ASN A 44 4.73 -15.20 8.67
C ASN A 44 4.84 -15.17 10.20
N PHE A 45 4.15 -14.25 10.87
CA PHE A 45 4.10 -14.22 12.34
C PHE A 45 3.53 -15.52 12.93
N PHE A 46 2.51 -16.10 12.29
CA PHE A 46 1.82 -17.29 12.78
C PHE A 46 2.48 -18.58 12.31
N PHE A 47 2.89 -18.62 11.04
CA PHE A 47 3.38 -19.83 10.38
C PHE A 47 4.91 -19.93 10.32
N LYS A 48 5.63 -18.83 10.57
CA LYS A 48 7.09 -18.76 10.68
C LYS A 48 7.84 -19.40 9.50
N PHE A 49 7.39 -19.12 8.27
CA PHE A 49 7.99 -19.67 7.05
C PHE A 49 9.16 -18.83 6.51
N ILE A 50 9.30 -17.58 6.92
CA ILE A 50 10.45 -16.70 6.67
C ILE A 50 11.23 -16.57 7.98
N PRO A 51 12.50 -17.00 8.03
CA PRO A 51 13.36 -16.78 9.18
C PRO A 51 13.48 -15.28 9.47
N LEU A 52 13.21 -14.88 10.71
CA LEU A 52 13.54 -13.53 11.14
C LEU A 52 15.04 -13.46 11.45
N PRO A 53 15.74 -12.40 11.02
CA PRO A 53 17.11 -12.18 11.45
C PRO A 53 17.15 -12.00 12.97
N ASP A 54 18.27 -12.39 13.58
CA ASP A 54 18.48 -12.19 15.00
C ASP A 54 18.49 -10.70 15.34
N MET A 55 17.71 -10.33 16.34
CA MET A 55 17.64 -8.98 16.86
C MET A 55 18.51 -8.87 18.11
N GLU A 56 19.26 -7.77 18.22
CA GLU A 56 20.12 -7.48 19.37
C GLU A 56 19.71 -6.17 20.06
N GLY A 57 20.24 -5.93 21.26
CA GLY A 57 20.05 -4.69 22.00
C GLY A 57 18.59 -4.29 22.24
N ASP A 58 18.30 -3.00 22.09
CA ASP A 58 16.99 -2.40 22.37
C ASP A 58 15.88 -2.96 21.46
N ALA A 59 16.20 -3.34 20.23
CA ALA A 59 15.24 -3.95 19.31
C ALA A 59 14.69 -5.27 19.86
N LYS A 60 15.57 -6.10 20.43
CA LYS A 60 15.17 -7.37 21.07
C LYS A 60 14.29 -7.13 22.30
N VAL A 61 14.65 -6.13 23.13
CA VAL A 61 13.88 -5.78 24.33
C VAL A 61 12.48 -5.29 23.94
N PHE A 62 12.39 -4.36 22.99
CA PHE A 62 11.13 -3.81 22.50
C PHE A 62 10.23 -4.90 21.91
N MET A 63 10.76 -5.72 20.99
CA MET A 63 9.99 -6.81 20.39
C MET A 63 9.55 -7.84 21.44
N GLY A 64 10.41 -8.16 22.42
CA GLY A 64 10.07 -9.03 23.54
C GLY A 64 8.84 -8.56 24.32
N ILE A 65 8.74 -7.25 24.60
CA ILE A 65 7.56 -6.65 25.26
C ILE A 65 6.31 -6.79 24.38
N LEU A 66 6.42 -6.52 23.08
CA LEU A 66 5.27 -6.63 22.17
C LEU A 66 4.77 -8.07 21.99
N PHE A 67 5.67 -9.05 22.03
CA PHE A 67 5.32 -10.46 22.04
C PHE A 67 4.64 -10.85 23.36
N ALA A 68 5.22 -10.51 24.51
CA ALA A 68 4.69 -10.87 25.82
C ALA A 68 3.30 -10.26 26.11
N SER A 69 3.04 -9.06 25.58
CA SER A 69 1.76 -8.34 25.74
C SER A 69 0.66 -8.76 24.76
N ASN A 70 0.95 -9.65 23.80
CA ASN A 70 0.07 -9.96 22.66
C ASN A 70 -0.27 -8.75 21.77
N PHE A 71 0.42 -7.62 21.92
CA PHE A 71 0.19 -6.43 21.10
C PHE A 71 0.46 -6.73 19.62
N LEU A 72 1.57 -7.44 19.33
CA LEU A 72 1.90 -7.84 17.96
C LEU A 72 0.83 -8.74 17.33
N LEU A 73 0.16 -9.59 18.10
CA LEU A 73 -0.91 -10.45 17.58
C LEU A 73 -2.06 -9.62 17.01
N VAL A 74 -2.49 -8.58 17.73
CA VAL A 74 -3.55 -7.67 17.29
C VAL A 74 -3.11 -6.91 16.03
N VAL A 75 -1.89 -6.37 16.03
CA VAL A 75 -1.35 -5.66 14.86
C VAL A 75 -1.31 -6.58 13.64
N LYS A 76 -0.84 -7.82 13.79
CA LYS A 76 -0.72 -8.77 12.68
C LYS A 76 -2.08 -9.21 12.12
N ILE A 77 -3.10 -9.34 12.96
CA ILE A 77 -4.47 -9.59 12.48
C ILE A 77 -4.97 -8.41 11.63
N ILE A 78 -4.75 -7.17 12.08
CA ILE A 78 -5.14 -5.97 11.33
C ILE A 78 -4.37 -5.89 10.01
N GLU A 79 -3.06 -6.14 10.01
CA GLU A 79 -2.24 -6.19 8.79
C GLU A 79 -2.77 -7.20 7.77
N ILE A 80 -3.07 -8.43 8.20
CA ILE A 80 -3.60 -9.46 7.32
C ILE A 80 -4.98 -9.07 6.79
N ALA A 81 -5.88 -8.60 7.66
CA ALA A 81 -7.23 -8.22 7.27
C ALA A 81 -7.22 -7.04 6.27
N ALA A 82 -6.44 -6.00 6.56
CA ALA A 82 -6.30 -4.84 5.68
C ALA A 82 -5.57 -5.20 4.37
N GLY A 83 -4.51 -6.01 4.43
CA GLY A 83 -3.83 -6.51 3.25
C GLY A 83 -4.76 -7.33 2.35
N ALA A 84 -5.57 -8.22 2.93
CA ALA A 84 -6.57 -9.00 2.21
C ALA A 84 -7.65 -8.11 1.58
N MET A 85 -8.15 -7.11 2.31
CA MET A 85 -9.07 -6.10 1.77
C MET A 85 -8.51 -5.39 0.53
N ILE A 86 -7.22 -5.03 0.56
CA ILE A 86 -6.54 -4.43 -0.60
C ILE A 86 -6.49 -5.40 -1.78
N LEU A 87 -6.09 -6.66 -1.54
CA LEU A 87 -5.97 -7.67 -2.60
C LEU A 87 -7.31 -8.03 -3.23
N LEU A 88 -8.36 -8.12 -2.42
CA LEU A 88 -9.73 -8.41 -2.86
C LEU A 88 -10.42 -7.18 -3.49
N GLY A 89 -9.81 -5.99 -3.42
CA GLY A 89 -10.40 -4.75 -3.92
C GLY A 89 -11.59 -4.24 -3.08
N VAL A 90 -11.82 -4.81 -1.89
CA VAL A 90 -12.92 -4.42 -0.99
C VAL A 90 -12.40 -3.46 0.07
N PHE A 91 -13.13 -2.38 0.34
CA PHE A 91 -12.76 -1.39 1.36
C PHE A 91 -11.30 -0.90 1.31
N SER A 92 -10.65 -0.89 0.13
CA SER A 92 -9.21 -0.67 0.02
C SER A 92 -8.76 0.70 0.55
N LYS A 93 -9.63 1.74 0.52
CA LYS A 93 -9.37 3.03 1.19
C LYS A 93 -9.18 2.88 2.68
N LEU A 94 -10.13 2.21 3.31
CA LEU A 94 -10.15 2.01 4.75
C LEU A 94 -8.95 1.15 5.17
N ALA A 95 -8.63 0.12 4.39
CA ALA A 95 -7.44 -0.68 4.59
C ALA A 95 -6.13 0.14 4.51
N LEU A 96 -5.98 1.02 3.51
CA LEU A 96 -4.82 1.90 3.41
C LEU A 96 -4.68 2.83 4.62
N ILE A 97 -5.80 3.38 5.12
CA ILE A 97 -5.83 4.21 6.33
C ILE A 97 -5.35 3.42 7.55
N PHE A 98 -5.77 2.17 7.73
CA PHE A 98 -5.31 1.33 8.83
C PHE A 98 -3.84 0.93 8.70
N LEU A 99 -3.38 0.64 7.49
CA LEU A 99 -1.99 0.26 7.24
C LEU A 99 -1.03 1.45 7.35
N MET A 100 -1.49 2.69 7.23
CA MET A 100 -0.63 3.88 7.29
C MET A 100 0.08 4.04 8.65
N PRO A 101 -0.62 4.12 9.80
CA PRO A 101 0.05 4.20 11.10
C PRO A 101 0.94 2.98 11.38
N ILE A 102 0.52 1.79 10.94
CA ILE A 102 1.33 0.56 11.08
C ILE A 102 2.63 0.67 10.28
N SER A 103 2.56 1.12 9.02
CA SER A 103 3.73 1.34 8.16
C SER A 103 4.71 2.33 8.80
N VAL A 104 4.18 3.42 9.35
CA VAL A 104 4.98 4.45 10.03
C VAL A 104 5.61 3.88 11.31
N SER A 105 4.88 3.09 12.10
CA SER A 105 5.46 2.42 13.27
C SER A 105 6.61 1.48 12.91
N ILE A 106 6.50 0.74 11.79
CA ILE A 106 7.59 -0.11 11.29
C ILE A 106 8.80 0.75 10.90
N LEU A 107 8.59 1.87 10.19
CA LEU A 107 9.66 2.80 9.83
C LEU A 107 10.36 3.39 11.07
N LEU A 108 9.59 3.79 12.08
CA LEU A 108 10.13 4.32 13.33
C LEU A 108 10.92 3.25 14.09
N PHE A 109 10.45 2.00 14.10
CA PHE A 109 11.19 0.89 14.68
C PHE A 109 12.57 0.72 14.02
N HIS A 110 12.63 0.66 12.68
CA HIS A 110 13.90 0.49 11.96
C HIS A 110 14.84 1.70 12.11
N THR A 111 14.30 2.91 12.15
CA THR A 111 15.11 4.15 12.18
C THR A 111 15.55 4.55 13.58
N LEU A 112 14.73 4.33 14.62
CA LEU A 112 14.99 4.80 15.97
C LEU A 112 15.45 3.70 16.94
N ILE A 113 14.96 2.47 16.77
CA ILE A 113 15.17 1.39 17.75
C ILE A 113 16.21 0.39 17.24
N GLU A 114 15.94 -0.25 16.10
CA GLU A 114 16.87 -1.23 15.52
C GLU A 114 18.12 -0.54 14.94
N GLN A 115 17.96 0.67 14.39
CA GLN A 115 19.00 1.39 13.64
C GLN A 115 19.62 0.53 12.52
N GLY A 116 18.84 -0.43 12.01
CA GLY A 116 19.20 -1.34 10.94
C GLY A 116 18.98 -0.74 9.56
N ASN A 117 18.68 -1.58 8.58
CA ASN A 117 18.38 -1.13 7.23
C ASN A 117 16.87 -0.79 7.09
N PRO A 118 16.48 0.50 6.97
CA PRO A 118 15.07 0.89 6.93
C PRO A 118 14.45 0.75 5.52
N VAL A 119 15.18 0.26 4.50
CA VAL A 119 14.73 0.28 3.10
C VAL A 119 13.34 -0.35 2.94
N ILE A 120 13.08 -1.50 3.56
CA ILE A 120 11.79 -2.18 3.44
C ILE A 120 10.66 -1.31 4.01
N SER A 121 10.90 -0.66 5.15
CA SER A 121 9.92 0.19 5.81
C SER A 121 9.65 1.50 5.07
N ILE A 122 10.68 2.07 4.42
CA ILE A 122 10.54 3.21 3.53
C ILE A 122 9.67 2.85 2.32
N VAL A 123 9.89 1.67 1.73
CA VAL A 123 9.10 1.17 0.60
C VAL A 123 7.65 1.00 1.01
N LEU A 124 7.37 0.38 2.17
CA LEU A 124 5.99 0.20 2.66
C LEU A 124 5.25 1.53 2.85
N VAL A 125 5.89 2.51 3.50
CA VAL A 125 5.31 3.85 3.70
C VAL A 125 5.09 4.55 2.35
N SER A 126 6.07 4.48 1.45
CA SER A 126 5.99 5.11 0.13
C SER A 126 4.85 4.51 -0.70
N PHE A 127 4.72 3.18 -0.71
CA PHE A 127 3.65 2.47 -1.43
C PHE A 127 2.28 2.77 -0.82
N ASN A 128 2.17 2.85 0.50
CA ASN A 128 0.93 3.25 1.16
C ASN A 128 0.52 4.67 0.76
N PHE A 129 1.46 5.62 0.85
CA PHE A 129 1.22 7.02 0.49
C PHE A 129 0.78 7.16 -0.97
N ILE A 130 1.56 6.62 -1.92
CA ILE A 130 1.22 6.65 -3.35
C ILE A 130 -0.17 6.05 -3.60
N SER A 131 -0.46 4.90 -3.00
CA SER A 131 -1.75 4.21 -3.17
C SER A 131 -2.91 5.01 -2.58
N PHE A 132 -2.70 5.67 -1.44
CA PHE A 132 -3.71 6.50 -0.79
C PHE A 132 -4.09 7.70 -1.66
N PHE A 133 -3.10 8.46 -2.15
CA PHE A 133 -3.35 9.62 -3.01
C PHE A 133 -3.96 9.24 -4.35
N ALA A 134 -3.44 8.20 -5.00
CA ALA A 134 -3.99 7.71 -6.27
C ALA A 134 -5.47 7.36 -6.15
N TYR A 135 -5.87 6.75 -5.05
CA TYR A 135 -7.26 6.31 -4.85
C TYR A 135 -8.21 7.43 -4.41
N THR A 136 -7.69 8.54 -3.88
CA THR A 136 -8.49 9.75 -3.58
C THR A 136 -8.83 10.57 -4.83
N GLU A 137 -7.97 10.59 -5.85
CA GLU A 137 -8.24 11.32 -7.10
C GLU A 137 -9.37 10.68 -7.92
N ASP A 138 -9.51 9.35 -7.87
CA ASP A 138 -10.65 8.62 -8.48
C ASP A 138 -12.02 9.05 -7.93
N LEU A 139 -12.10 9.52 -6.67
CA LEU A 139 -13.35 10.01 -6.09
C LEU A 139 -13.75 11.39 -6.61
N LYS A 140 -12.79 12.27 -6.90
CA LYS A 140 -13.10 13.60 -7.46
C LYS A 140 -13.76 13.48 -8.83
N GLY A 141 -13.43 12.43 -9.59
CA GLY A 141 -14.12 12.10 -10.84
C GLY A 141 -15.58 11.71 -10.65
N ILE A 142 -15.88 10.90 -9.62
CA ILE A 142 -17.25 10.45 -9.30
C ILE A 142 -18.10 11.60 -8.75
N PHE A 143 -17.55 12.45 -7.87
CA PHE A 143 -18.28 13.61 -7.33
C PHE A 143 -18.45 14.76 -8.34
N LYS A 144 -17.59 14.89 -9.36
CA LYS A 144 -17.82 15.82 -10.48
C LYS A 144 -18.82 15.29 -11.52
N GLY A 145 -19.08 13.98 -11.56
CA GLY A 145 -20.07 13.36 -12.45
C GLY A 145 -21.49 13.29 -11.89
N GLY A 146 -21.70 13.70 -10.63
CA GLY A 146 -22.90 13.36 -9.86
C GLY A 146 -23.61 14.52 -9.18
N VAL A 147 -23.62 15.73 -9.76
CA VAL A 147 -24.65 16.75 -9.45
C VAL A 147 -24.93 17.54 -10.73
N ARG A 148 -25.83 17.01 -11.56
CA ARG A 148 -26.73 17.84 -12.36
C ARG A 148 -28.08 17.78 -11.65
N VAL A 149 -28.31 18.73 -10.73
CA VAL A 149 -29.65 19.11 -10.29
C VAL A 149 -29.85 20.53 -10.78
#